data_AF-A0A9D0XL33-F1
#
_entry.id   AF-A0A9D0XL33-F1
#
_cell.length_a   1.000
_cell.length_b   1.000
_cell.length_c   1.000
_cell.angle_alpha   90.00
_cell.angle_beta   90.00
_cell.angle_gamma   90.00
#
_symmetry.space_group_name_H-M   'P 1'
#
loop_
_entity.id
_entity.type
_entity.pdbx_description
1 polymer ?
#
loop_
_entity_poly.entity_id
_entity_poly.type
_entity_poly.pdbx_seq_one_letter_code
_entity_poly.pdbx_strand_id
1 'polypeptide(L)'
;MTGKKILLILLVCCFAFTGVQAQKLKRAKRYMEQLNYIGAIELYNQVLDKEDNAEAKINIAECYRKISDSENAEYWYGQVVRLPEAEPVHHLYYGQALQRNGKCDLAKEWYERYIQEVPDDLRGQYLVEACDYEDDLMTKNAGIYEIKHCAFNSNLDDFTPVYFKEGIVFASERDKGTAVKRTHTWTGNPFLELFYVKAEEAKGEECGNYTYGTPEKFGKELNSKFHDAAVTFSQDQQQIFFTRNNIKDGKVGKDDEDIVRLKVFTAVNKGGDKWGDLKGLPFNSDEYS
;
A
#
# COMPACT_ATOMS: atom_id res chain seq x y z
N MET A 1 -15.20 55.18 8.39
CA MET A 1 -14.05 54.69 7.57
C MET A 1 -14.31 55.06 6.13
N THR A 2 -13.38 55.74 5.44
CA THR A 2 -13.54 56.08 4.02
C THR A 2 -13.59 54.81 3.17
N GLY A 3 -14.43 54.77 2.11
CA GLY A 3 -14.63 53.58 1.27
C GLY A 3 -13.34 52.96 0.72
N LYS A 4 -12.30 53.79 0.48
CA LYS A 4 -10.96 53.35 0.10
C LYS A 4 -10.25 52.50 1.16
N LYS A 5 -10.45 52.78 2.46
CA LYS A 5 -9.87 51.98 3.56
C LYS A 5 -10.59 50.64 3.73
N ILE A 6 -11.90 50.60 3.50
CA ILE A 6 -12.70 49.35 3.51
C ILE A 6 -12.29 48.47 2.31
N LEU A 7 -12.13 49.06 1.13
CA LEU A 7 -11.67 48.35 -0.07
C LEU A 7 -10.25 47.77 0.11
N LEU A 8 -9.33 48.53 0.73
CA LEU A 8 -7.97 48.06 0.98
C LEU A 8 -7.93 46.90 1.99
N ILE A 9 -8.76 46.96 3.06
CA ILE A 9 -8.87 45.90 4.05
C ILE A 9 -9.49 44.64 3.44
N LEU A 10 -10.54 44.78 2.63
CA LEU A 10 -11.15 43.66 1.89
C LEU A 10 -10.16 43.03 0.92
N LEU A 11 -9.37 43.82 0.19
CA LEU A 11 -8.33 43.31 -0.71
C LEU A 11 -7.27 42.51 0.06
N VAL A 12 -6.76 43.05 1.17
CA VAL A 12 -5.75 42.38 2.02
C VAL A 12 -6.30 41.07 2.62
N CYS A 13 -7.57 41.05 3.04
CA CYS A 13 -8.22 39.82 3.51
C CYS A 13 -8.40 38.77 2.40
N CYS A 14 -8.74 39.17 1.17
CA CYS A 14 -8.82 38.25 0.03
C CYS A 14 -7.44 37.66 -0.34
N PHE A 15 -6.38 38.49 -0.37
CA PHE A 15 -5.02 38.01 -0.65
C PHE A 15 -4.49 37.07 0.44
N ALA A 16 -4.75 37.36 1.72
CA ALA A 16 -4.34 36.51 2.83
C ALA A 16 -4.98 35.12 2.79
N PHE A 17 -6.24 35.02 2.34
CA PHE A 17 -6.95 33.73 2.25
C PHE A 17 -6.38 32.82 1.16
N THR A 18 -6.06 33.37 -0.02
CA THR A 18 -5.46 32.62 -1.13
C THR A 18 -4.06 32.07 -0.80
N GLY A 19 -3.26 32.83 -0.02
CA GLY A 19 -1.92 32.39 0.39
C GLY A 19 -1.92 31.16 1.30
N VAL A 20 -2.94 31.02 2.17
CA VAL A 20 -3.04 29.87 3.09
C VAL A 20 -3.32 28.57 2.32
N GLN A 21 -4.22 28.59 1.34
CA GLN A 21 -4.55 27.39 0.56
C GLN A 21 -3.37 26.95 -0.32
N ALA A 22 -2.70 27.89 -0.98
CA ALA A 22 -1.49 27.61 -1.75
C ALA A 22 -0.38 26.96 -0.89
N GLN A 23 -0.23 27.40 0.37
CA GLN A 23 0.73 26.79 1.30
C GLN A 23 0.34 25.38 1.72
N LYS A 24 -0.95 25.10 1.96
CA LYS A 24 -1.45 23.76 2.25
C LYS A 24 -1.23 22.82 1.07
N LEU A 25 -1.58 23.26 -0.13
CA LEU A 25 -1.38 22.51 -1.37
C LEU A 25 0.09 22.14 -1.58
N LYS A 26 1.01 23.12 -1.42
CA LYS A 26 2.45 22.88 -1.49
C LYS A 26 2.94 21.85 -0.46
N ARG A 27 2.41 21.91 0.77
CA ARG A 27 2.76 20.95 1.83
C ARG A 27 2.20 19.56 1.54
N ALA A 28 0.99 19.45 1.00
CA ALA A 28 0.38 18.19 0.60
C ALA A 28 1.21 17.49 -0.49
N LYS A 29 1.67 18.23 -1.51
CA LYS A 29 2.58 17.71 -2.54
C LYS A 29 3.89 17.19 -1.96
N ARG A 30 4.51 17.96 -1.06
CA ARG A 30 5.71 17.52 -0.35
C ARG A 30 5.48 16.22 0.43
N TYR A 31 4.31 16.04 1.03
CA TYR A 31 3.98 14.78 1.69
C TYR A 31 3.85 13.62 0.73
N MET A 32 3.32 13.81 -0.48
CA MET A 32 3.34 12.78 -1.53
C MET A 32 4.75 12.42 -1.96
N GLU A 33 5.62 13.42 -2.18
CA GLU A 33 7.05 13.22 -2.50
C GLU A 33 7.76 12.39 -1.42
N GLN A 34 7.37 12.58 -0.16
CA GLN A 34 7.87 11.84 1.00
C GLN A 34 7.09 10.55 1.30
N LEU A 35 6.21 10.11 0.40
CA LEU A 35 5.40 8.89 0.54
C LEU A 35 4.44 8.89 1.75
N ASN A 36 4.20 10.07 2.33
CA ASN A 36 3.23 10.29 3.40
C ASN A 36 1.84 10.59 2.81
N TYR A 37 1.25 9.57 2.20
CA TYR A 37 -0.04 9.71 1.52
C TYR A 37 -1.18 10.03 2.49
N ILE A 38 -1.17 9.51 3.72
CA ILE A 38 -2.19 9.84 4.73
C ILE A 38 -2.16 11.33 5.08
N GLY A 39 -0.97 11.88 5.34
CA GLY A 39 -0.81 13.31 5.61
C GLY A 39 -1.17 14.17 4.40
N ALA A 40 -0.87 13.70 3.18
CA ALA A 40 -1.26 14.39 1.95
C ALA A 40 -2.79 14.43 1.79
N ILE A 41 -3.48 13.30 1.98
CA ILE A 41 -4.95 13.20 1.95
C ILE A 41 -5.58 14.18 2.93
N GLU A 42 -5.08 14.25 4.17
CA GLU A 42 -5.58 15.19 5.18
C GLU A 42 -5.52 16.64 4.68
N LEU A 43 -4.38 17.05 4.10
CA LEU A 43 -4.21 18.41 3.60
C LEU A 43 -5.01 18.69 2.33
N TYR A 44 -5.12 17.73 1.39
CA TYR A 44 -5.94 17.91 0.19
C TYR A 44 -7.43 18.03 0.53
N ASN A 45 -7.94 17.23 1.48
CA ASN A 45 -9.32 17.39 1.97
C ASN A 45 -9.54 18.80 2.53
N GLN A 46 -8.62 19.33 3.33
CA GLN A 46 -8.74 20.70 3.85
C GLN A 46 -8.72 21.80 2.78
N VAL A 47 -8.06 21.56 1.64
CA VAL A 47 -8.08 22.47 0.48
C VAL A 47 -9.43 22.35 -0.23
N LEU A 48 -9.87 21.12 -0.52
CA LEU A 48 -11.11 20.82 -1.25
C LEU A 48 -12.38 21.19 -0.47
N ASP A 49 -12.31 21.26 0.86
CA ASP A 49 -13.37 21.80 1.72
C ASP A 49 -13.63 23.32 1.50
N LYS A 50 -12.70 24.02 0.84
CA LYS A 50 -12.74 25.49 0.69
C LYS A 50 -12.78 25.94 -0.76
N GLU A 51 -12.14 25.21 -1.65
CA GLU A 51 -12.05 25.54 -3.06
C GLU A 51 -12.15 24.27 -3.92
N ASP A 52 -12.86 24.38 -5.04
CA ASP A 52 -12.78 23.36 -6.07
C ASP A 52 -11.46 23.53 -6.83
N ASN A 53 -10.49 22.65 -6.52
CA ASN A 53 -9.12 22.74 -7.03
C ASN A 53 -8.76 21.46 -7.80
N ALA A 54 -8.51 21.59 -9.11
CA ALA A 54 -8.20 20.49 -10.02
C ALA A 54 -6.93 19.71 -9.61
N GLU A 55 -5.85 20.41 -9.25
CA GLU A 55 -4.60 19.77 -8.81
C GLU A 55 -4.80 18.97 -7.52
N ALA A 56 -5.57 19.51 -6.57
CA ALA A 56 -5.91 18.80 -5.34
C ALA A 56 -6.75 17.54 -5.62
N LYS A 57 -7.73 17.59 -6.55
CA LYS A 57 -8.54 16.42 -6.97
C LYS A 57 -7.68 15.31 -7.60
N ILE A 58 -6.77 15.68 -8.50
CA ILE A 58 -5.87 14.72 -9.16
C ILE A 58 -4.97 14.05 -8.12
N ASN A 59 -4.36 14.85 -7.27
CA ASN A 59 -3.39 14.35 -6.30
C ASN A 59 -4.03 13.54 -5.16
N ILE A 60 -5.23 13.91 -4.70
CA ILE A 60 -5.93 13.12 -3.68
C ILE A 60 -6.40 11.78 -4.25
N ALA A 61 -6.84 11.73 -5.52
CA ALA A 61 -7.17 10.48 -6.21
C ALA A 61 -5.94 9.54 -6.27
N GLU A 62 -4.78 10.08 -6.63
CA GLU A 62 -3.52 9.33 -6.64
C GLU A 62 -3.15 8.85 -5.22
N CYS A 63 -3.33 9.67 -4.18
CA CYS A 63 -3.08 9.23 -2.81
C CYS A 63 -3.96 8.04 -2.43
N TYR A 64 -5.28 8.11 -2.69
CA TYR A 64 -6.20 7.00 -2.42
C TYR A 64 -5.82 5.74 -3.19
N ARG A 65 -5.38 5.88 -4.44
CA ARG A 65 -4.84 4.76 -5.24
C ARG A 65 -3.59 4.15 -4.61
N LYS A 66 -2.64 4.98 -4.16
CA LYS A 66 -1.39 4.53 -3.54
C LYS A 66 -1.61 3.80 -2.23
N ILE A 67 -2.62 4.18 -1.46
CA ILE A 67 -2.98 3.49 -0.20
C ILE A 67 -3.96 2.34 -0.40
N SER A 68 -4.27 1.99 -1.65
CA SER A 68 -5.19 0.89 -1.98
C SER A 68 -6.64 1.09 -1.47
N ASP A 69 -7.05 2.33 -1.22
CA ASP A 69 -8.44 2.68 -0.90
C ASP A 69 -9.22 2.89 -2.20
N SER A 70 -9.77 1.79 -2.73
CA SER A 70 -10.41 1.77 -4.04
C SER A 70 -11.75 2.50 -4.08
N GLU A 71 -12.48 2.57 -2.96
CA GLU A 71 -13.75 3.29 -2.89
C GLU A 71 -13.53 4.80 -3.08
N ASN A 72 -12.60 5.38 -2.32
CA ASN A 72 -12.28 6.80 -2.46
C ASN A 72 -11.52 7.10 -3.76
N ALA A 73 -10.65 6.19 -4.21
CA ALA A 73 -9.99 6.34 -5.51
C ALA A 73 -11.01 6.40 -6.65
N GLU A 74 -12.03 5.52 -6.65
CA GLU A 74 -13.10 5.55 -7.65
C GLU A 74 -13.85 6.89 -7.61
N TYR A 75 -14.23 7.35 -6.41
CA TYR A 75 -14.93 8.63 -6.25
C TYR A 75 -14.15 9.81 -6.84
N TRP A 76 -12.87 9.95 -6.46
CA TRP A 76 -12.06 11.08 -6.89
C TRP A 76 -11.64 10.98 -8.36
N TYR A 77 -11.23 9.80 -8.84
CA TYR A 77 -10.91 9.65 -10.26
C TYR A 77 -12.12 9.88 -11.16
N GLY A 78 -13.31 9.48 -10.72
CA GLY A 78 -14.54 9.80 -11.44
C GLY A 78 -14.72 11.31 -11.64
N GLN A 79 -14.27 12.15 -10.70
CA GLN A 79 -14.23 13.61 -10.89
C GLN A 79 -13.08 14.04 -11.78
N VAL A 80 -11.90 13.46 -11.61
CA VAL A 80 -10.69 13.80 -12.37
C VAL A 80 -10.90 13.63 -13.87
N VAL A 81 -11.49 12.53 -14.33
CA VAL A 81 -11.71 12.26 -15.76
C VAL A 81 -12.68 13.22 -16.46
N ARG A 82 -13.32 14.14 -15.69
CA ARG A 82 -14.18 15.22 -16.20
C ARG A 82 -13.48 16.58 -16.22
N LEU A 83 -12.26 16.67 -15.70
CA LEU A 83 -11.48 17.90 -15.67
C LEU A 83 -10.85 18.18 -17.03
N PRO A 84 -10.72 19.46 -17.45
CA PRO A 84 -9.90 19.83 -18.60
C PRO A 84 -8.43 19.38 -18.49
N GLU A 85 -7.91 19.27 -17.25
CA GLU A 85 -6.55 18.82 -16.92
C GLU A 85 -6.39 17.29 -16.88
N ALA A 86 -7.43 16.53 -17.27
CA ALA A 86 -7.37 15.08 -17.27
C ALA A 86 -6.40 14.56 -18.35
N GLU A 87 -5.33 13.90 -17.92
CA GLU A 87 -4.44 13.14 -18.81
C GLU A 87 -4.97 11.72 -19.08
N PRO A 88 -4.60 11.08 -20.20
CA PRO A 88 -5.06 9.72 -20.54
C PRO A 88 -4.84 8.70 -19.44
N VAL A 89 -3.74 8.80 -18.68
CA VAL A 89 -3.43 7.88 -17.57
C VAL A 89 -4.51 7.90 -16.47
N HIS A 90 -5.27 8.99 -16.32
CA HIS A 90 -6.36 9.05 -15.36
C HIS A 90 -7.56 8.19 -15.78
N HIS A 91 -7.79 7.99 -17.08
CA HIS A 91 -8.80 7.04 -17.57
C HIS A 91 -8.44 5.60 -17.19
N LEU A 92 -7.16 5.24 -17.36
CA LEU A 92 -6.63 3.95 -16.91
C LEU A 92 -6.83 3.75 -15.40
N TYR A 93 -6.45 4.75 -14.60
CA TYR A 93 -6.57 4.65 -13.13
C TYR A 93 -8.02 4.65 -12.65
N TYR A 94 -8.91 5.36 -13.33
CA TYR A 94 -10.34 5.29 -13.02
C TYR A 94 -10.90 3.90 -13.32
N GLY A 95 -10.56 3.33 -14.48
CA GLY A 95 -10.92 1.95 -14.82
C GLY A 95 -10.41 0.95 -13.78
N GLN A 96 -9.17 1.10 -13.30
CA GLN A 96 -8.60 0.24 -12.26
C GLN A 96 -9.35 0.34 -10.93
N ALA A 97 -9.79 1.54 -10.55
CA ALA A 97 -10.60 1.73 -9.35
C ALA A 97 -11.99 1.09 -9.49
N LEU A 98 -12.64 1.26 -10.65
CA LEU A 98 -13.93 0.63 -10.99
C LEU A 98 -13.82 -0.89 -10.96
N GLN A 99 -12.81 -1.46 -11.63
CA GLN A 99 -12.57 -2.91 -11.68
C GLN A 99 -12.35 -3.47 -10.27
N ARG A 100 -11.53 -2.82 -9.45
CA ARG A 100 -11.27 -3.24 -8.07
C ARG A 100 -12.53 -3.22 -7.18
N ASN A 101 -13.51 -2.38 -7.53
CA ASN A 101 -14.82 -2.33 -6.87
C ASN A 101 -15.89 -3.20 -7.57
N GLY A 102 -15.48 -4.15 -8.43
CA GLY A 102 -16.36 -5.12 -9.09
C GLY A 102 -17.20 -4.54 -10.24
N LYS A 103 -16.83 -3.35 -10.75
CA LYS A 103 -17.56 -2.66 -11.84
C LYS A 103 -16.85 -2.87 -13.18
N CYS A 104 -16.60 -4.13 -13.53
CA CYS A 104 -15.83 -4.50 -14.73
C CYS A 104 -16.43 -3.95 -16.03
N ASP A 105 -17.75 -3.95 -16.19
CA ASP A 105 -18.40 -3.38 -17.38
C ASP A 105 -18.07 -1.90 -17.58
N LEU A 106 -18.17 -1.10 -16.50
CA LEU A 106 -17.80 0.31 -16.54
C LEU A 106 -16.29 0.50 -16.71
N ALA A 107 -15.48 -0.35 -16.09
CA ALA A 107 -14.03 -0.29 -16.21
C ALA A 107 -13.58 -0.46 -17.67
N LYS A 108 -14.19 -1.40 -18.40
CA LYS A 108 -13.90 -1.65 -19.83
C LYS A 108 -14.10 -0.41 -20.69
N GLU A 109 -15.18 0.34 -20.49
CA GLU A 109 -15.42 1.59 -21.25
C GLU A 109 -14.24 2.58 -21.11
N TRP A 110 -13.69 2.71 -19.89
CA TRP A 110 -12.54 3.59 -19.63
C TRP A 110 -11.22 3.02 -20.14
N TYR A 111 -11.03 1.71 -20.09
CA TYR A 111 -9.87 1.05 -20.68
C TYR A 111 -9.86 1.16 -22.20
N GLU A 112 -10.99 0.97 -22.87
CA GLU A 112 -11.12 1.17 -24.32
C GLU A 112 -10.82 2.60 -24.73
N ARG A 113 -11.30 3.59 -23.96
CA ARG A 113 -10.93 4.98 -24.15
C ARG A 113 -9.42 5.21 -24.00
N TYR A 114 -8.83 4.64 -22.95
CA TYR A 114 -7.38 4.72 -22.74
C TYR A 114 -6.58 4.10 -23.90
N ILE A 115 -7.01 2.94 -24.42
CA ILE A 115 -6.39 2.28 -25.59
C ILE A 115 -6.42 3.20 -26.83
N GLN A 116 -7.52 3.93 -27.05
CA GLN A 116 -7.62 4.87 -28.17
C GLN A 116 -6.67 6.06 -28.02
N GLU A 117 -6.45 6.54 -26.79
CA GLU A 117 -5.59 7.68 -26.49
C GLU A 117 -4.10 7.30 -26.43
N VAL A 118 -3.78 6.07 -25.99
CA VAL A 118 -2.41 5.57 -25.77
C VAL A 118 -2.27 4.12 -26.26
N PRO A 119 -2.36 3.86 -27.59
CA PRO A 119 -2.44 2.49 -28.13
C PRO A 119 -1.19 1.63 -27.91
N ASP A 120 -0.02 2.25 -27.74
CA ASP A 120 1.24 1.53 -27.51
C ASP A 120 1.38 1.02 -26.06
N ASP A 121 0.56 1.50 -25.13
CA ASP A 121 0.55 1.02 -23.75
C ASP A 121 -0.39 -0.18 -23.60
N LEU A 122 0.21 -1.37 -23.52
CA LEU A 122 -0.52 -2.64 -23.49
C LEU A 122 -1.39 -2.85 -22.23
N ARG A 123 -1.27 -2.00 -21.20
CA ARG A 123 -2.04 -2.15 -19.95
C ARG A 123 -3.55 -2.10 -20.20
N GLY A 124 -4.01 -1.23 -21.09
CA GLY A 124 -5.44 -1.10 -21.40
C GLY A 124 -6.01 -2.40 -21.96
N GLN A 125 -5.33 -3.00 -22.94
CA GLN A 125 -5.75 -4.24 -23.61
C GLN A 125 -5.80 -5.40 -22.61
N TYR A 126 -4.75 -5.57 -21.79
CA TYR A 126 -4.73 -6.61 -20.78
C TYR A 126 -5.81 -6.45 -19.72
N LEU A 127 -6.16 -5.21 -19.36
CA LEU A 127 -7.20 -4.96 -18.36
C LEU A 127 -8.63 -5.17 -18.90
N VAL A 128 -8.87 -4.89 -20.19
CA VAL A 128 -10.13 -5.29 -20.86
C VAL A 128 -10.26 -6.81 -20.85
N GLU A 129 -9.22 -7.53 -21.29
CA GLU A 129 -9.21 -9.00 -21.30
C GLU A 129 -9.40 -9.58 -19.88
N ALA A 130 -8.78 -8.97 -18.86
CA ALA A 130 -8.95 -9.38 -17.47
C ALA A 130 -10.40 -9.23 -16.99
N CYS A 131 -11.12 -8.19 -17.43
CA CYS A 131 -12.56 -8.04 -17.13
C CYS A 131 -13.41 -9.10 -17.84
N ASP A 132 -13.07 -9.47 -19.07
CA ASP A 132 -13.81 -10.52 -19.81
C ASP A 132 -13.54 -11.93 -19.26
N TYR A 133 -12.39 -12.13 -18.62
CA TYR A 133 -12.01 -13.42 -18.02
C TYR A 133 -12.56 -13.64 -16.61
N GLU A 134 -13.24 -12.65 -16.00
CA GLU A 134 -13.78 -12.74 -14.64
C GLU A 134 -14.73 -13.94 -14.48
N ASP A 135 -15.68 -14.12 -15.40
CA ASP A 135 -16.63 -15.24 -15.36
C ASP A 135 -15.93 -16.60 -15.46
N ASP A 136 -14.91 -16.73 -16.32
CA ASP A 136 -14.14 -17.98 -16.43
C ASP A 136 -13.37 -18.24 -15.13
N LEU A 137 -12.69 -17.22 -14.56
CA LEU A 137 -11.99 -17.35 -13.28
C LEU A 137 -12.90 -17.82 -12.15
N MET A 138 -14.14 -17.33 -12.12
CA MET A 138 -15.09 -17.62 -11.05
C MET A 138 -15.83 -18.94 -11.23
N THR A 139 -15.98 -19.44 -12.46
CA THR A 139 -16.79 -20.63 -12.76
C THR A 139 -15.96 -21.85 -13.12
N LYS A 140 -14.80 -21.66 -13.74
CA LYS A 140 -13.90 -22.75 -14.11
C LYS A 140 -13.37 -23.39 -12.83
N ASN A 141 -13.57 -24.70 -12.72
CA ASN A 141 -13.11 -25.48 -11.57
C ASN A 141 -13.73 -25.09 -10.22
N ALA A 142 -14.80 -24.29 -10.19
CA ALA A 142 -15.46 -23.87 -8.95
C ALA A 142 -15.93 -25.04 -8.06
N GLY A 143 -16.08 -26.25 -8.63
CA GLY A 143 -16.47 -27.47 -7.91
C GLY A 143 -15.34 -28.38 -7.43
N ILE A 144 -14.06 -28.06 -7.71
CA ILE A 144 -12.92 -28.94 -7.34
C ILE A 144 -12.06 -28.38 -6.20
N TYR A 145 -12.37 -27.19 -5.69
CA TYR A 145 -11.73 -26.59 -4.53
C TYR A 145 -12.73 -25.76 -3.73
N GLU A 146 -12.42 -25.54 -2.46
CA GLU A 146 -13.15 -24.62 -1.60
C GLU A 146 -12.16 -23.56 -1.09
N ILE A 147 -12.52 -22.28 -1.21
CA ILE A 147 -11.71 -21.18 -0.67
C ILE A 147 -12.28 -20.81 0.69
N LYS A 148 -11.45 -20.87 1.73
CA LYS A 148 -11.80 -20.47 3.10
C LYS A 148 -10.85 -19.39 3.59
N HIS A 149 -11.39 -18.44 4.34
CA HIS A 149 -10.54 -17.54 5.11
C HIS A 149 -9.86 -18.31 6.25
N CYS A 150 -8.56 -18.08 6.42
CA CYS A 150 -7.83 -18.57 7.57
C CYS A 150 -8.29 -17.83 8.83
N ALA A 151 -8.68 -18.56 9.87
CA ALA A 151 -9.21 -17.98 11.10
C ALA A 151 -8.23 -17.07 11.85
N PHE A 152 -6.93 -17.16 11.54
CA PHE A 152 -5.87 -16.36 12.16
C PHE A 152 -5.59 -15.03 11.43
N ASN A 153 -6.25 -14.79 10.29
CA ASN A 153 -6.13 -13.53 9.56
C ASN A 153 -6.56 -12.36 10.44
N SER A 154 -5.81 -11.28 10.36
CA SER A 154 -6.15 -10.01 10.98
C SER A 154 -7.17 -9.25 10.13
N ASN A 155 -7.61 -8.10 10.63
CA ASN A 155 -8.44 -7.17 9.88
C ASN A 155 -7.63 -6.09 9.14
N LEU A 156 -6.30 -6.27 9.07
CA LEU A 156 -5.35 -5.45 8.32
C LEU A 156 -4.59 -6.37 7.34
N ASP A 157 -3.54 -5.85 6.69
CA ASP A 157 -2.80 -6.61 5.71
C ASP A 157 -2.01 -7.76 6.35
N ASP A 158 -2.28 -8.97 5.87
CA ASP A 158 -1.57 -10.22 6.18
C ASP A 158 -1.13 -10.87 4.86
N PHE A 159 0.17 -10.98 4.61
CA PHE A 159 0.65 -11.47 3.31
C PHE A 159 2.04 -12.11 3.35
N THR A 160 2.48 -12.63 2.20
CA THR A 160 3.73 -13.39 2.02
C THR A 160 3.90 -14.59 2.96
N PRO A 161 2.92 -15.51 3.04
CA PRO A 161 3.07 -16.72 3.83
C PRO A 161 4.12 -17.66 3.21
N VAL A 162 5.00 -18.20 4.06
CA VAL A 162 5.98 -19.22 3.68
C VAL A 162 6.02 -20.32 4.73
N TYR A 163 6.07 -21.58 4.29
CA TYR A 163 6.22 -22.73 5.17
C TYR A 163 7.55 -22.68 5.92
N PHE A 164 7.49 -22.91 7.23
CA PHE A 164 8.66 -23.01 8.11
C PHE A 164 8.33 -24.01 9.22
N LYS A 165 9.13 -25.06 9.34
CA LYS A 165 8.88 -26.21 10.24
C LYS A 165 7.43 -26.70 10.09
N GLU A 166 6.70 -26.89 11.20
CA GLU A 166 5.31 -27.32 11.23
C GLU A 166 4.31 -26.13 11.16
N GLY A 167 4.64 -25.06 10.45
CA GLY A 167 3.81 -23.86 10.38
C GLY A 167 4.13 -22.92 9.24
N ILE A 168 3.65 -21.69 9.40
CA ILE A 168 3.74 -20.63 8.39
C ILE A 168 4.32 -19.39 9.05
N VAL A 169 5.33 -18.79 8.42
CA VAL A 169 5.77 -17.43 8.71
C VAL A 169 5.14 -16.49 7.69
N PHE A 170 4.63 -15.35 8.13
CA PHE A 170 3.97 -14.35 7.28
C PHE A 170 4.20 -12.94 7.83
N ALA A 171 3.97 -11.92 7.00
CA ALA A 171 4.04 -10.51 7.40
C ALA A 171 2.64 -10.00 7.76
N SER A 172 2.54 -9.16 8.79
CA SER A 172 1.25 -8.61 9.22
C SER A 172 1.36 -7.25 9.90
N GLU A 173 0.37 -6.39 9.68
CA GLU A 173 0.22 -5.08 10.35
C GLU A 173 -0.59 -5.18 11.66
N ARG A 174 -0.83 -6.39 12.17
CA ARG A 174 -1.73 -6.64 13.32
C ARG A 174 -1.29 -6.01 14.65
N ASP A 175 0.00 -5.75 14.87
CA ASP A 175 0.48 -5.22 16.16
C ASP A 175 0.36 -3.70 16.23
N LYS A 176 -0.64 -3.22 16.98
CA LYS A 176 -0.85 -1.79 17.23
C LYS A 176 0.15 -1.20 18.23
N GLY A 177 0.95 -2.02 18.89
CA GLY A 177 1.83 -1.63 19.98
C GLY A 177 1.07 -1.29 21.26
N THR A 178 1.68 -1.56 22.41
CA THR A 178 1.05 -1.29 23.72
C THR A 178 1.45 0.08 24.30
N ALA A 179 2.73 0.43 24.28
CA ALA A 179 3.25 1.67 24.89
C ALA A 179 3.51 2.80 23.88
N VAL A 180 4.00 2.47 22.68
CA VAL A 180 4.28 3.43 21.62
C VAL A 180 3.59 2.95 20.35
N LYS A 181 2.59 3.69 19.89
CA LYS A 181 1.93 3.44 18.62
C LYS A 181 2.77 4.06 17.51
N ARG A 182 3.24 3.22 16.59
CA ARG A 182 3.95 3.67 15.38
C ARG A 182 3.11 3.28 14.18
N THR A 183 2.66 4.27 13.45
CA THR A 183 1.93 4.06 12.20
C THR A 183 2.83 4.44 11.02
N HIS A 184 2.73 3.66 9.97
CA HIS A 184 3.34 3.95 8.69
C HIS A 184 2.55 5.05 7.99
N THR A 185 3.23 6.11 7.58
CA THR A 185 2.58 7.30 6.97
C THR A 185 2.04 7.07 5.57
N TRP A 186 2.44 5.98 4.91
CA TRP A 186 1.87 5.59 3.63
C TRP A 186 0.43 5.13 3.80
N THR A 187 0.17 4.09 4.61
CA THR A 187 -1.14 3.43 4.72
C THR A 187 -1.94 3.86 5.95
N GLY A 188 -1.28 4.42 6.97
CA GLY A 188 -1.88 4.75 8.26
C GLY A 188 -1.93 3.56 9.22
N ASN A 189 -1.54 2.37 8.78
CA ASN A 189 -1.52 1.14 9.57
C ASN A 189 -0.21 1.00 10.37
N PRO A 190 -0.13 0.06 11.34
CA PRO A 190 1.13 -0.28 11.98
C PRO A 190 2.19 -0.79 10.97
N PHE A 191 3.46 -0.75 11.37
CA PHE A 191 4.52 -1.35 10.55
C PHE A 191 4.37 -2.87 10.48
N LEU A 192 4.75 -3.43 9.32
CA LEU A 192 4.74 -4.87 9.08
C LEU A 192 5.79 -5.55 9.96
N GLU A 193 5.35 -6.58 10.66
CA GLU A 193 6.22 -7.48 11.42
C GLU A 193 6.00 -8.93 10.96
N LEU A 194 7.01 -9.76 11.17
CA LEU A 194 6.94 -11.20 10.92
C LEU A 194 6.24 -11.91 12.07
N PHE A 195 5.27 -12.75 11.73
CA PHE A 195 4.55 -13.63 12.64
C PHE A 195 4.69 -15.08 12.21
N TYR A 196 4.60 -15.99 13.17
CA TYR A 196 4.54 -17.42 12.97
C TYR A 196 3.21 -17.95 13.49
N VAL A 197 2.61 -18.87 12.74
CA VAL A 197 1.46 -19.64 13.19
C VAL A 197 1.74 -21.11 12.93
N LYS A 198 1.56 -21.94 13.98
CA LYS A 198 1.64 -23.39 13.82
C LYS A 198 0.47 -23.87 12.97
N ALA A 199 0.73 -24.78 12.04
CA ALA A 199 -0.27 -25.38 11.18
C ALA A 199 -0.21 -26.91 11.33
N GLU A 200 -1.23 -27.49 11.94
CA GLU A 200 -1.34 -28.94 12.11
C GLU A 200 -2.38 -29.48 11.14
N GLU A 201 -2.01 -30.48 10.34
CA GLU A 201 -2.97 -31.14 9.46
C GLU A 201 -4.07 -31.80 10.32
N ALA A 202 -5.33 -31.48 9.99
CA ALA A 202 -6.47 -32.02 10.69
C ALA A 202 -6.54 -33.54 10.50
N LYS A 203 -6.79 -34.27 11.58
CA LYS A 203 -6.93 -35.73 11.52
C LYS A 203 -8.26 -36.08 10.82
N GLY A 204 -8.21 -36.76 9.67
CA GLY A 204 -9.38 -37.17 8.90
C GLY A 204 -9.04 -37.69 7.51
N GLU A 205 -10.07 -37.95 6.68
CA GLU A 205 -9.94 -38.45 5.30
C GLU A 205 -9.78 -37.34 4.25
N GLU A 206 -10.00 -36.07 4.62
CA GLU A 206 -9.88 -34.93 3.72
C GLU A 206 -8.49 -34.29 3.83
N CYS A 207 -7.66 -34.51 2.82
CA CYS A 207 -6.35 -33.87 2.69
C CYS A 207 -6.48 -32.34 2.58
N GLY A 208 -5.50 -31.61 3.12
CA GLY A 208 -5.42 -30.15 2.96
C GLY A 208 -6.21 -29.32 3.97
N ASN A 209 -6.86 -29.96 4.95
CA ASN A 209 -7.45 -29.26 6.08
C ASN A 209 -6.39 -29.04 7.18
N TYR A 210 -6.23 -27.80 7.62
CA TYR A 210 -5.29 -27.43 8.69
C TYR A 210 -6.01 -26.77 9.86
N THR A 211 -5.59 -27.13 11.08
CA THR A 211 -5.87 -26.35 12.28
C THR A 211 -4.70 -25.44 12.57
N TYR A 212 -4.98 -24.14 12.75
CA TYR A 212 -3.97 -23.12 13.02
C TYR A 212 -3.96 -22.73 14.49
N GLY A 213 -2.77 -22.50 15.03
CA GLY A 213 -2.59 -21.93 16.36
C GLY A 213 -2.87 -20.43 16.42
N THR A 214 -2.52 -19.82 17.55
CA THR A 214 -2.51 -18.35 17.70
C THR A 214 -1.23 -17.80 17.07
N PRO A 215 -1.30 -16.75 16.22
CA PRO A 215 -0.09 -16.14 15.68
C PRO A 215 0.75 -15.45 16.74
N GLU A 216 2.05 -15.67 16.68
CA GLU A 216 3.05 -15.11 17.60
C GLU A 216 4.13 -14.39 16.81
N LYS A 217 4.78 -13.37 17.40
CA LYS A 217 5.88 -12.67 16.74
C LYS A 217 7.02 -13.64 16.43
N PHE A 218 7.40 -13.72 15.17
CA PHE A 218 8.47 -14.59 14.71
C PHE A 218 9.83 -13.90 14.84
N GLY A 219 10.81 -14.60 15.42
CA GLY A 219 12.20 -14.14 15.53
C GLY A 219 12.31 -12.71 16.02
N LYS A 220 12.24 -12.47 17.34
CA LYS A 220 12.25 -11.11 17.91
C LYS A 220 13.42 -10.24 17.43
N GLU A 221 14.55 -10.86 17.09
CA GLU A 221 15.75 -10.21 16.55
C GLU A 221 15.59 -9.77 15.08
N LEU A 222 14.64 -10.37 14.35
CA LEU A 222 14.29 -10.09 12.96
C LEU A 222 13.26 -8.97 12.82
N ASN A 223 12.46 -8.68 13.83
CA ASN A 223 11.50 -7.57 13.77
C ASN A 223 12.19 -6.26 14.18
N SER A 224 12.09 -5.27 13.30
CA SER A 224 12.60 -3.92 13.52
C SER A 224 11.49 -2.98 13.96
N LYS A 225 11.80 -1.68 14.03
CA LYS A 225 10.78 -0.63 14.26
C LYS A 225 10.09 -0.14 12.98
N PHE A 226 10.47 -0.68 11.83
CA PHE A 226 9.95 -0.36 10.50
C PHE A 226 9.49 -1.66 9.82
N HIS A 227 9.17 -1.64 8.52
CA HIS A 227 8.64 -2.83 7.84
C HIS A 227 9.70 -3.93 7.75
N ASP A 228 9.27 -5.14 8.11
CA ASP A 228 9.91 -6.43 7.89
C ASP A 228 8.89 -7.38 7.23
N ALA A 229 9.13 -7.83 5.99
CA ALA A 229 8.14 -8.59 5.21
C ALA A 229 8.79 -9.45 4.11
N ALA A 230 7.96 -10.17 3.32
CA ALA A 230 8.37 -10.95 2.15
C ALA A 230 9.54 -11.90 2.47
N VAL A 231 9.29 -12.80 3.41
CA VAL A 231 10.26 -13.78 3.90
C VAL A 231 10.42 -14.96 2.94
N THR A 232 11.59 -15.60 2.93
CA THR A 232 11.80 -16.95 2.43
C THR A 232 12.96 -17.62 3.17
N PHE A 233 13.11 -18.94 3.04
CA PHE A 233 14.11 -19.73 3.73
C PHE A 233 14.98 -20.54 2.76
N SER A 234 16.20 -20.88 3.18
CA SER A 234 16.97 -21.94 2.55
C SER A 234 16.24 -23.28 2.69
N GLN A 235 16.59 -24.25 1.83
CA GLN A 235 15.96 -25.58 1.82
C GLN A 235 16.07 -26.31 3.18
N ASP A 236 17.19 -26.14 3.89
CA ASP A 236 17.43 -26.69 5.23
C ASP A 236 16.85 -25.82 6.37
N GLN A 237 16.20 -24.71 6.02
CA GLN A 237 15.60 -23.73 6.91
C GLN A 237 16.58 -23.09 7.91
N GLN A 238 17.89 -23.21 7.66
CA GLN A 238 18.93 -22.63 8.52
C GLN A 238 19.24 -21.16 8.19
N GLN A 239 18.81 -20.68 7.03
CA GLN A 239 19.00 -19.31 6.59
C GLN A 239 17.66 -18.70 6.19
N ILE A 240 17.42 -17.46 6.62
CA ILE A 240 16.25 -16.66 6.26
C ILE A 240 16.69 -15.51 5.35
N PHE A 241 15.81 -15.13 4.42
CA PHE A 241 15.93 -13.94 3.58
C PHE A 241 14.62 -13.17 3.67
N PHE A 242 14.68 -11.85 3.77
CA PHE A 242 13.47 -11.03 3.91
C PHE A 242 13.75 -9.61 3.46
N THR A 243 12.69 -8.89 3.10
CA THR A 243 12.74 -7.46 2.84
C THR A 243 12.60 -6.68 4.14
N ARG A 244 13.39 -5.62 4.30
CA ARG A 244 13.30 -4.71 5.43
C ARG A 244 13.56 -3.28 4.96
N ASN A 245 12.91 -2.29 5.56
CA ASN A 245 13.39 -0.91 5.47
C ASN A 245 14.88 -0.83 5.84
N ASN A 246 15.64 0.08 5.24
CA ASN A 246 17.08 0.20 5.44
C ASN A 246 17.43 0.68 6.86
N ILE A 247 17.33 -0.25 7.82
CA ILE A 247 17.69 -0.07 9.21
C ILE A 247 18.50 -1.27 9.69
N LYS A 248 19.69 -0.97 10.23
CA LYS A 248 20.56 -1.97 10.84
C LYS A 248 21.20 -1.38 12.09
N ASP A 249 21.18 -2.13 13.18
CA ASP A 249 21.77 -1.73 14.47
C ASP A 249 21.30 -0.34 14.94
N GLY A 250 20.02 -0.04 14.69
CA GLY A 250 19.38 1.24 15.03
C GLY A 250 19.70 2.41 14.08
N LYS A 251 20.62 2.24 13.12
CA LYS A 251 20.99 3.24 12.13
C LYS A 251 20.11 3.11 10.90
N VAL A 252 19.54 4.24 10.47
CA VAL A 252 18.68 4.35 9.29
C VAL A 252 19.51 4.84 8.11
N GLY A 253 19.49 4.10 7.01
CA GLY A 253 20.00 4.57 5.72
C GLY A 253 18.85 5.13 4.89
N LYS A 254 19.15 6.18 4.14
CA LYS A 254 18.21 6.90 3.29
C LYS A 254 18.86 7.15 1.94
N ASP A 255 18.05 7.28 0.91
CA ASP A 255 18.50 7.77 -0.40
C ASP A 255 18.68 9.30 -0.40
N ASP A 256 19.06 9.84 -1.56
CA ASP A 256 19.20 11.28 -1.81
C ASP A 256 17.86 12.06 -1.69
N GLU A 257 16.72 11.37 -1.67
CA GLU A 257 15.37 11.93 -1.49
C GLU A 257 14.90 11.88 -0.02
N ASP A 258 15.75 11.47 0.92
CA ASP A 258 15.46 11.29 2.35
C ASP A 258 14.45 10.16 2.65
N ILE A 259 14.28 9.21 1.71
CA ILE A 259 13.39 8.05 1.79
C ILE A 259 14.14 6.82 2.33
N VAL A 260 13.51 6.11 3.27
CA VAL A 260 14.04 4.85 3.80
C VAL A 260 13.62 3.70 2.88
N ARG A 261 14.42 3.42 1.86
CA ARG A 261 14.20 2.33 0.89
C ARG A 261 14.25 0.94 1.54
N LEU A 262 13.66 -0.05 0.86
CA LEU A 262 13.75 -1.45 1.24
C LEU A 262 15.08 -2.05 0.79
N LYS A 263 15.57 -3.03 1.54
CA LYS A 263 16.72 -3.87 1.22
C LYS A 263 16.40 -5.33 1.53
N VAL A 264 17.14 -6.25 0.92
CA VAL A 264 17.08 -7.66 1.26
C VAL A 264 18.11 -7.97 2.34
N PHE A 265 17.64 -8.49 3.46
CA PHE A 265 18.47 -8.95 4.57
C PHE A 265 18.45 -10.47 4.65
N THR A 266 19.50 -11.02 5.27
CA THR A 266 19.58 -12.43 5.64
C THR A 266 20.09 -12.60 7.05
N ALA A 267 19.65 -13.66 7.70
CA ALA A 267 20.11 -14.09 9.03
C ALA A 267 20.21 -15.62 9.07
N VAL A 268 20.93 -16.13 10.06
CA VAL A 268 21.18 -17.56 10.27
C VAL A 268 20.50 -18.02 11.56
N ASN A 269 19.91 -19.21 11.54
CA ASN A 269 19.31 -19.83 12.71
C ASN A 269 20.41 -20.18 13.73
N LYS A 270 20.26 -19.73 14.98
CA LYS A 270 21.19 -19.95 16.10
C LYS A 270 20.70 -21.04 17.06
N GLY A 271 19.73 -21.83 16.64
CA GLY A 271 19.05 -22.85 17.43
C GLY A 271 17.67 -22.37 17.94
N GLY A 272 16.69 -23.27 17.89
CA GLY A 272 15.30 -22.97 18.26
C GLY A 272 14.69 -21.94 17.31
N ASP A 273 14.23 -20.82 17.88
CA ASP A 273 13.62 -19.70 17.15
C ASP A 273 14.48 -18.43 17.20
N LYS A 274 15.77 -18.58 17.54
CA LYS A 274 16.72 -17.47 17.60
C LYS A 274 17.42 -17.29 16.26
N TRP A 275 17.46 -16.05 15.79
CA TRP A 275 18.14 -15.68 14.55
C TRP A 275 19.29 -14.72 14.83
N GLY A 276 20.38 -14.86 14.09
CA GLY A 276 21.58 -14.03 14.27
C GLY A 276 22.32 -13.78 12.97
N ASP A 277 23.46 -13.10 13.06
CA ASP A 277 24.31 -12.71 11.93
C ASP A 277 23.56 -11.91 10.84
N LEU A 278 22.67 -11.01 11.28
CA LEU A 278 21.89 -10.17 10.39
C LEU A 278 22.79 -9.33 9.48
N LYS A 279 22.64 -9.53 8.17
CA LYS A 279 23.42 -8.83 7.14
C LYS A 279 22.53 -8.48 5.94
N GLY A 280 22.76 -7.30 5.37
CA GLY A 280 22.21 -6.97 4.05
C GLY A 280 22.94 -7.77 2.98
N LEU A 281 22.22 -8.17 1.93
CA LEU A 281 22.80 -8.77 0.73
C LEU A 281 23.66 -7.77 -0.06
N PRO A 282 24.66 -8.24 -0.83
CA PRO A 282 25.68 -7.39 -1.45
C PRO A 282 25.17 -6.52 -2.62
N PHE A 283 24.00 -6.85 -3.15
CA PHE A 283 23.37 -6.11 -4.25
C PHE A 283 22.37 -5.03 -3.77
N ASN A 284 22.30 -4.79 -2.46
CA ASN A 284 21.47 -3.71 -1.93
C ASN A 284 22.07 -2.34 -2.24
N SER A 285 21.19 -1.36 -2.43
CA SER A 285 21.53 0.06 -2.57
C SER A 285 20.78 0.88 -1.53
N ASP A 286 21.33 2.05 -1.16
CA ASP A 286 20.57 3.06 -0.44
C ASP A 286 19.58 3.77 -1.38
N GLU A 287 19.95 3.93 -2.65
CA GLU A 287 19.22 4.72 -3.66
C GLU A 287 18.03 4.01 -4.31
N TYR A 288 17.98 2.67 -4.24
CA TYR A 288 16.92 1.89 -4.88
C TYR A 288 16.66 0.57 -4.14
N SER A 289 15.48 0.02 -4.37
CA SER A 289 15.00 -1.26 -3.85
C SER A 289 14.78 -2.25 -4.98
#